data_AF-A0A382B734-F1
#
_entry.id   AF-A0A382B734-F1
#
_cell.length_a   1.000
_cell.length_b   1.000
_cell.length_c   1.000
_cell.angle_alpha   90.00
_cell.angle_beta   90.00
_cell.angle_gamma   90.00
#
_symmetry.space_group_name_H-M   'P 1'
#
loop_
_entity.id
_entity.type
_entity.pdbx_description
1 polymer ?
#
loop_
_entity_poly.entity_id
_entity_poly.type
_entity_poly.pdbx_seq_one_letter_code
_entity_poly.pdbx_strand_id
1 'polypeptide(L)'
;MDHKAHHLRFAAVLVALFVGIATPAASQTPSDTRFEIVVPEALRADPLTGRVYVMIARTDSSEPRLQIGRTGEPFFGRDVEDLAPGRPAVIDGTDLGWPVEKLGDLPPGDYYVQAFVNVYSEFHRADGFVVWMHDDQWEGQHFNRSPGNLYSDVQRISLDAEAGYSIRLVADNVIPS
;
A
#
# COMPACT_ATOMS: atom_id res chain seq x y z
N MET A 1 10.36 -92.13 -22.33
CA MET A 1 11.01 -91.54 -21.14
C MET A 1 12.25 -90.82 -21.64
N ASP A 2 12.18 -89.51 -21.83
CA ASP A 2 13.07 -88.51 -21.24
C ASP A 2 12.83 -87.16 -21.95
N HIS A 3 12.32 -86.18 -21.21
CA HIS A 3 11.94 -84.86 -21.69
C HIS A 3 13.18 -83.95 -21.71
N LYS A 4 13.63 -83.54 -22.90
CA LYS A 4 14.64 -82.47 -23.03
C LYS A 4 13.99 -81.12 -22.74
N ALA A 5 14.29 -80.55 -21.57
CA ALA A 5 13.92 -79.21 -21.18
C ALA A 5 14.76 -78.16 -21.94
N HIS A 6 14.10 -77.25 -22.64
CA HIS A 6 14.72 -76.04 -23.19
C HIS A 6 14.80 -74.98 -22.08
N HIS A 7 16.02 -74.67 -21.62
CA HIS A 7 16.24 -73.55 -20.71
C HIS A 7 16.23 -72.23 -21.49
N LEU A 8 15.11 -71.50 -21.42
CA LEU A 8 14.98 -70.14 -21.93
C LEU A 8 15.72 -69.19 -20.99
N ARG A 9 16.82 -68.58 -21.45
CA ARG A 9 17.57 -67.56 -20.70
C ARG A 9 16.78 -66.26 -20.73
N PHE A 10 16.16 -65.89 -19.62
CA PHE A 10 15.57 -64.55 -19.43
C PHE A 10 16.68 -63.53 -19.16
N ALA A 11 16.87 -62.60 -20.08
CA ALA A 11 17.68 -61.40 -19.85
C ALA A 11 16.84 -60.38 -19.07
N ALA A 12 17.27 -60.03 -17.85
CA ALA A 12 16.64 -58.99 -17.05
C ALA A 12 17.07 -57.61 -17.56
N VAL A 13 16.13 -56.81 -18.08
CA VAL A 13 16.35 -55.40 -18.40
C VAL A 13 16.06 -54.58 -17.14
N LEU A 14 17.09 -53.97 -16.58
CA LEU A 14 17.00 -53.01 -15.47
C LEU A 14 16.58 -51.65 -16.02
N VAL A 15 15.32 -51.27 -15.78
CA VAL A 15 14.83 -49.91 -16.03
C VAL A 15 15.21 -49.05 -14.82
N ALA A 16 16.18 -48.15 -14.99
CA ALA A 16 16.56 -47.17 -13.98
C ALA A 16 15.50 -46.06 -13.92
N LEU A 17 14.74 -46.02 -12.83
CA LEU A 17 13.76 -44.97 -12.54
C LEU A 17 14.50 -43.72 -12.05
N PHE A 18 14.65 -42.71 -12.91
CA PHE A 18 15.13 -41.38 -12.50
C PHE A 18 14.02 -40.70 -11.68
N VAL A 19 14.12 -40.77 -10.36
CA VAL A 19 13.32 -39.95 -9.46
C VAL A 19 13.91 -38.54 -9.48
N GLY A 20 13.26 -37.63 -10.21
CA GLY A 20 13.60 -36.21 -10.18
C GLY A 20 13.34 -35.66 -8.79
N ILE A 21 14.42 -35.27 -8.09
CA ILE A 21 14.32 -34.53 -6.82
C ILE A 21 13.83 -33.13 -7.19
N ALA A 22 12.54 -32.89 -7.04
CA ALA A 22 11.98 -31.55 -7.13
C ALA A 22 12.51 -30.75 -5.93
N THR A 23 13.44 -29.82 -6.18
CA THR A 23 13.79 -28.79 -5.19
C THR A 23 12.53 -27.99 -4.88
N PRO A 24 12.11 -27.87 -3.60
CA PRO A 24 11.00 -26.99 -3.26
C PRO A 24 11.40 -25.58 -3.66
N ALA A 25 10.61 -24.97 -4.54
CA ALA A 25 10.72 -23.54 -4.80
C ALA A 25 10.55 -22.83 -3.44
N ALA A 26 11.59 -22.14 -2.98
CA ALA A 26 11.49 -21.32 -1.79
C ALA A 26 10.31 -20.36 -1.99
N SER A 27 9.26 -20.51 -1.17
CA SER A 27 8.20 -19.52 -1.09
C SER A 27 8.85 -18.24 -0.61
N GLN A 28 9.09 -17.30 -1.54
CA GLN A 28 9.55 -15.97 -1.17
C GLN A 28 8.46 -15.36 -0.28
N THR A 29 8.78 -15.13 0.99
CA THR A 29 7.91 -14.34 1.85
C THR A 29 7.78 -12.97 1.17
N PRO A 30 6.55 -12.48 0.92
CA PRO A 30 6.38 -11.15 0.36
C PRO A 30 7.14 -10.15 1.22
N SER A 31 7.96 -9.32 0.57
CA SER A 31 8.74 -8.28 1.24
C SER A 31 7.80 -7.30 1.92
N ASP A 32 8.11 -6.92 3.16
CA ASP A 32 7.30 -5.94 3.91
C ASP A 32 7.45 -4.56 3.24
N THR A 33 6.32 -3.99 2.81
CA THR A 33 6.24 -2.66 2.19
C THR A 33 5.24 -1.83 2.96
N ARG A 34 5.70 -0.76 3.60
CA ARG A 34 4.82 0.12 4.38
C ARG A 34 5.26 1.57 4.43
N PHE A 35 4.26 2.43 4.52
CA PHE A 35 4.38 3.85 4.84
C PHE A 35 3.77 4.13 6.21
N GLU A 36 4.48 4.88 7.04
CA GLU A 36 4.02 5.37 8.33
C GLU A 36 3.73 6.87 8.23
N ILE A 37 2.46 7.24 8.22
CA ILE A 37 2.00 8.63 8.16
C ILE A 37 1.80 9.13 9.59
N VAL A 38 2.49 10.21 9.95
CA VAL A 38 2.43 10.77 11.31
C VAL A 38 1.98 12.22 11.26
N VAL A 39 0.94 12.52 12.03
CA VAL A 39 0.55 13.89 12.35
C VAL A 39 1.20 14.27 13.68
N PRO A 40 2.10 15.28 13.71
CA PRO A 40 2.73 15.72 14.95
C PRO A 40 1.71 16.29 15.94
N GLU A 41 1.89 15.98 17.22
CA GLU A 41 1.07 16.56 18.30
C GLU A 41 1.11 18.10 18.30
N ALA A 42 2.25 18.68 17.92
CA ALA A 42 2.42 20.13 17.80
C ALA A 42 1.50 20.76 16.72
N LEU A 43 1.08 19.98 15.72
CA LEU A 43 0.14 20.42 14.69
C LEU A 43 -1.31 20.17 15.13
N ARG A 44 -1.58 19.00 15.71
CA ARG A 44 -2.90 18.56 16.15
C ARG A 44 -2.79 17.73 17.42
N ALA A 45 -3.33 18.25 18.52
CA ALA A 45 -3.35 17.58 19.82
C ALA A 45 -4.60 16.69 20.02
N ASP A 46 -5.65 16.88 19.22
CA ASP A 46 -6.86 16.05 19.28
C ASP A 46 -6.72 14.78 18.42
N PRO A 47 -7.37 13.67 18.80
CA PRO A 47 -7.48 12.50 17.94
C PRO A 47 -7.99 12.83 16.53
N LEU A 48 -7.56 12.03 15.57
CA LEU A 48 -7.87 12.19 14.16
C LEU A 48 -8.74 11.02 13.67
N THR A 49 -9.95 11.35 13.21
CA THR A 49 -10.78 10.46 12.40
C THR A 49 -10.83 11.00 10.98
N GLY A 50 -10.65 10.12 9.99
CA GLY A 50 -10.47 10.56 8.61
C GLY A 50 -9.96 9.45 7.69
N ARG A 51 -9.30 9.86 6.61
CA ARG A 51 -8.61 8.96 5.69
C ARG A 51 -7.20 9.46 5.41
N VAL A 52 -6.22 8.60 5.61
CA VAL A 52 -4.83 8.87 5.24
C VAL A 52 -4.56 8.35 3.84
N TYR A 53 -3.66 9.03 3.14
CA TYR A 53 -3.22 8.67 1.80
C TYR A 53 -1.71 8.79 1.66
N VAL A 54 -1.16 7.95 0.78
CA VAL A 54 0.18 8.11 0.22
C VAL A 54 0.02 8.26 -1.29
N MET A 55 0.58 9.33 -1.83
CA MET A 55 0.53 9.71 -3.24
C MET A 55 1.94 9.64 -3.81
N ILE A 56 2.10 8.96 -4.94
CA ILE A 56 3.40 8.58 -5.49
C ILE A 56 3.44 9.01 -6.95
N ALA A 57 4.25 10.02 -7.26
CA ALA A 57 4.39 10.56 -8.60
C ALA A 57 5.76 10.24 -9.23
N ARG A 58 5.82 10.15 -10.57
CA ARG A 58 7.08 10.02 -11.31
C ARG A 58 7.76 11.35 -11.62
N THR A 59 7.03 12.46 -11.52
CA THR A 59 7.53 13.79 -11.87
C THR A 59 7.34 14.78 -10.72
N ASP A 60 8.17 15.81 -10.69
CA ASP A 60 8.12 16.97 -9.78
C ASP A 60 7.41 18.17 -10.39
N SER A 61 6.64 17.97 -11.48
CA SER A 61 5.94 19.05 -12.19
C SER A 61 4.96 19.84 -11.29
N SER A 62 4.42 19.16 -10.27
CA SER A 62 3.66 19.74 -9.16
C SER A 62 3.72 18.78 -7.96
N GLU A 63 3.15 19.15 -6.81
CA GLU A 63 3.05 18.22 -5.68
C GLU A 63 2.23 16.96 -6.04
N PRO A 64 2.61 15.74 -5.58
CA PRO A 64 1.88 14.51 -5.89
C PRO A 64 0.38 14.57 -5.59
N ARG A 65 -0.06 15.25 -4.52
CA ARG A 65 -1.49 15.44 -4.21
C ARG A 65 -2.28 16.19 -5.28
N LEU A 66 -1.59 16.89 -6.18
CA LEU A 66 -2.19 17.63 -7.28
C LEU A 66 -2.15 16.86 -8.60
N GLN A 67 -1.49 15.70 -8.64
CA GLN A 67 -1.32 14.86 -9.84
C GLN A 67 -2.27 13.64 -9.85
N ILE A 68 -3.04 13.43 -8.78
CA ILE A 68 -4.01 12.34 -8.70
C ILE A 68 -5.23 12.57 -9.61
N GLY A 69 -5.82 11.49 -10.10
CA GLY A 69 -7.00 11.54 -10.95
C GLY A 69 -7.38 10.15 -11.47
N ARG A 70 -8.39 10.07 -12.33
CA ARG A 70 -8.89 8.78 -12.87
C ARG A 70 -7.82 7.96 -13.59
N THR A 71 -6.86 8.62 -14.23
CA THR A 71 -5.67 8.02 -14.86
C THR A 71 -4.39 8.66 -14.33
N GLY A 72 -4.46 9.26 -13.14
CA GLY A 72 -3.37 10.03 -12.54
C GLY A 72 -2.32 9.15 -11.87
N GLU A 73 -1.48 9.80 -11.07
CA GLU A 73 -0.41 9.13 -10.33
C GLU A 73 -0.97 8.19 -9.24
N PRO A 74 -0.28 7.07 -8.94
CA PRO A 74 -0.70 6.14 -7.90
C PRO A 74 -0.93 6.79 -6.55
N PHE A 75 -2.04 6.43 -5.90
CA PHE A 75 -2.28 6.74 -4.51
C PHE A 75 -2.94 5.57 -3.79
N PHE A 76 -2.62 5.43 -2.51
CA PHE A 76 -3.10 4.38 -1.61
C PHE A 76 -3.76 5.05 -0.42
N GLY A 77 -4.80 4.45 0.16
CA GLY A 77 -5.47 5.08 1.28
C GLY A 77 -6.11 4.12 2.28
N ARG A 78 -6.11 4.55 3.54
CA ARG A 78 -6.65 3.82 4.69
C ARG A 78 -7.49 4.76 5.55
N ASP A 79 -8.65 4.28 5.98
CA ASP A 79 -9.47 4.98 6.97
C ASP A 79 -8.87 4.85 8.37
N VAL A 80 -8.91 5.92 9.14
CA VAL A 80 -8.43 5.99 10.51
C VAL A 80 -9.52 6.53 11.42
N GLU A 81 -9.64 5.96 12.61
CA GLU A 81 -10.62 6.32 13.62
C GLU A 81 -9.89 6.56 14.94
N ASP A 82 -10.14 7.70 15.57
CA ASP A 82 -9.54 8.14 16.84
C ASP A 82 -8.01 7.95 16.89
N LEU A 83 -7.33 8.23 15.76
CA LEU A 83 -5.88 8.11 15.69
C LEU A 83 -5.24 9.11 16.65
N ALA A 84 -4.57 8.59 17.68
CA ALA A 84 -3.90 9.41 18.68
C ALA A 84 -2.80 10.29 18.07
N PRO A 85 -2.59 11.51 18.58
CA PRO A 85 -1.50 12.39 18.14
C PRO A 85 -0.14 11.68 18.16
N GLY A 86 0.67 11.88 17.12
CA GLY A 86 1.99 11.27 17.00
C GLY A 86 2.01 9.76 16.73
N ARG A 87 0.86 9.06 16.81
CA ARG A 87 0.75 7.64 16.45
C ARG A 87 0.74 7.52 14.92
N PRO A 88 1.62 6.71 14.30
CA PRO A 88 1.55 6.46 12.88
C PRO A 88 0.26 5.73 12.48
N ALA A 89 -0.39 6.24 11.45
CA ALA A 89 -1.25 5.45 10.57
C ALA A 89 -0.36 4.70 9.58
N VAL A 90 -0.64 3.42 9.36
CA VAL A 90 0.17 2.57 8.48
C VAL A 90 -0.59 2.28 7.21
N ILE A 91 0.01 2.55 6.06
CA ILE A 91 -0.44 2.04 4.76
C ILE A 91 0.55 0.95 4.34
N ASP A 92 0.07 -0.27 4.12
CA ASP A 92 0.86 -1.46 3.82
C ASP A 92 0.26 -2.27 2.65
N GLY A 93 0.82 -3.45 2.38
CA GLY A 93 0.38 -4.33 1.29
C GLY A 93 -1.08 -4.82 1.36
N THR A 94 -1.80 -4.53 2.45
CA THR A 94 -3.24 -4.83 2.59
C THR A 94 -4.16 -3.70 2.15
N ASP A 95 -3.62 -2.49 1.95
CA ASP A 95 -4.39 -1.32 1.54
C ASP A 95 -4.56 -1.23 0.03
N LEU A 96 -5.72 -0.71 -0.36
CA LEU A 96 -6.07 -0.52 -1.76
C LEU A 96 -5.51 0.79 -2.30
N GLY A 97 -5.00 0.73 -3.53
CA GLY A 97 -4.58 1.89 -4.30
C GLY A 97 -5.25 1.99 -5.66
N TRP A 98 -4.95 3.10 -6.34
CA TRP A 98 -5.36 3.36 -7.72
C TRP A 98 -4.32 4.24 -8.43
N PRO A 99 -4.03 4.03 -9.73
CA PRO A 99 -4.49 2.92 -10.58
C PRO A 99 -3.73 1.62 -10.34
N VAL A 100 -2.69 1.65 -9.50
CA VAL A 100 -1.98 0.45 -9.04
C VAL A 100 -2.67 -0.04 -7.77
N GLU A 101 -3.18 -1.28 -7.78
CA GLU A 101 -4.05 -1.78 -6.71
C GLU A 101 -3.33 -2.01 -5.38
N LYS A 102 -2.06 -2.40 -5.42
CA LYS A 102 -1.27 -2.75 -4.22
C LYS A 102 0.11 -2.14 -4.26
N LEU A 103 0.66 -1.83 -3.08
CA LEU A 103 2.04 -1.32 -2.96
C LEU A 103 3.08 -2.25 -3.57
N GLY A 104 2.87 -3.56 -3.45
CA GLY A 104 3.76 -4.58 -4.01
C GLY A 104 3.79 -4.61 -5.55
N ASP A 105 2.79 -4.03 -6.21
CA ASP A 105 2.68 -4.01 -7.68
C ASP A 105 3.33 -2.74 -8.28
N LEU A 106 3.88 -1.84 -7.45
CA LEU A 106 4.62 -0.68 -7.92
C LEU A 106 5.94 -1.11 -8.57
N PRO A 107 6.21 -0.72 -9.83
CA PRO A 107 7.50 -0.99 -10.46
C PRO A 107 8.63 -0.34 -9.66
N PRO A 108 9.83 -0.96 -9.60
CA PRO A 108 10.96 -0.34 -8.95
C PRO A 108 11.35 0.97 -9.65
N GLY A 109 11.78 1.97 -8.88
CA GLY A 109 12.24 3.24 -9.43
C GLY A 109 12.27 4.40 -8.42
N ASP A 110 12.71 5.56 -8.91
CA ASP A 110 12.69 6.81 -8.16
C ASP A 110 11.33 7.49 -8.28
N TYR A 111 10.78 7.91 -7.14
CA TYR A 111 9.47 8.54 -7.03
C TYR A 111 9.49 9.78 -6.15
N TYR A 112 8.49 10.63 -6.34
CA TYR A 112 8.11 11.72 -5.44
C TYR A 112 6.92 11.25 -4.61
N VAL A 113 7.11 11.14 -3.30
CA VAL A 113 6.13 10.58 -2.36
C VAL A 113 5.62 11.68 -1.44
N GLN A 114 4.31 11.75 -1.24
CA GLN A 114 3.67 12.70 -0.36
C GLN A 114 2.58 12.01 0.47
N ALA A 115 2.52 12.31 1.77
CA ALA A 115 1.40 11.95 2.61
C ALA A 115 0.33 13.03 2.57
N PHE A 116 -0.93 12.60 2.59
CA PHE A 116 -2.09 13.47 2.68
C PHE A 116 -3.07 12.90 3.70
N VAL A 117 -3.72 13.77 4.48
CA VAL A 117 -4.69 13.40 5.50
C VAL A 117 -5.96 14.17 5.24
N ASN A 118 -7.01 13.45 4.86
CA ASN A 118 -8.36 13.98 4.76
C ASN A 118 -9.04 13.86 6.14
N VAL A 119 -9.26 15.00 6.79
CA VAL A 119 -9.82 15.09 8.14
C VAL A 119 -11.33 15.07 8.04
N TYR A 120 -11.99 14.20 8.80
CA TYR A 120 -13.45 14.13 8.83
C TYR A 120 -14.02 14.87 10.03
N SER A 121 -15.19 15.46 9.81
CA SER A 121 -16.03 16.05 10.85
C SER A 121 -17.13 15.07 11.25
N GLU A 122 -17.49 15.09 12.53
CA GLU A 122 -18.63 14.34 13.07
C GLU A 122 -19.93 15.08 12.75
N PHE A 123 -20.90 14.37 12.17
CA PHE A 123 -22.23 14.89 11.88
C PHE A 123 -23.31 14.07 12.58
N HIS A 124 -24.09 14.75 13.41
CA HIS A 124 -25.29 14.18 14.02
C HIS A 124 -26.48 14.38 13.08
N ARG A 125 -26.96 13.29 12.50
CA ARG A 125 -28.11 13.33 11.59
C ARG A 125 -29.43 13.33 12.38
N ALA A 126 -30.47 13.91 11.78
CA ALA A 126 -31.80 13.98 12.39
C ALA A 126 -32.46 12.61 12.61
N ASP A 127 -31.99 11.57 11.93
CA ASP A 127 -32.44 10.18 12.11
C ASP A 127 -31.70 9.43 13.23
N GLY A 128 -30.85 10.13 14.00
CA GLY A 128 -30.18 9.62 15.19
C GLY A 128 -28.85 8.93 14.94
N PHE A 129 -28.41 8.83 13.68
CA PHE A 129 -27.09 8.28 13.33
C PHE A 129 -26.01 9.35 13.39
N VAL A 130 -24.82 8.93 13.81
CA VAL A 130 -23.58 9.71 13.70
C VAL A 130 -22.81 9.23 12.49
N VAL A 131 -22.36 10.17 11.65
CA VAL A 131 -21.50 9.87 10.50
C VAL A 131 -20.28 10.77 10.49
N TRP A 132 -19.15 10.23 10.06
CA TRP A 132 -17.91 10.97 9.84
C TRP A 132 -17.75 11.22 8.35
N MET A 133 -17.65 12.48 7.96
CA MET A 133 -17.54 12.85 6.55
C MET A 133 -16.56 14.01 6.37
N HIS A 134 -15.98 14.10 5.17
CA HIS A 134 -15.28 15.30 4.72
C HIS A 134 -16.24 16.48 4.71
N ASP A 135 -15.88 17.58 5.38
CA ASP A 135 -16.70 18.79 5.43
C ASP A 135 -16.31 19.74 4.29
N ASP A 136 -17.07 19.70 3.19
CA ASP A 136 -16.84 20.50 1.99
C ASP A 136 -16.88 22.00 2.32
N GLN A 137 -15.78 22.70 2.07
CA GLN A 137 -15.60 24.13 2.27
C GLN A 137 -15.74 24.92 0.96
N TRP A 138 -16.66 24.48 0.10
CA TRP A 138 -16.94 25.04 -1.23
C TRP A 138 -15.88 24.73 -2.29
N GLU A 139 -14.97 23.80 -2.04
CA GLU A 139 -14.02 23.34 -3.06
C GLU A 139 -14.66 22.38 -4.08
N GLY A 140 -15.91 21.96 -3.87
CA GLY A 140 -16.63 21.10 -4.79
C GLY A 140 -16.08 19.68 -4.80
N GLN A 141 -15.86 19.11 -3.61
CA GLN A 141 -15.35 17.74 -3.38
C GLN A 141 -13.91 17.49 -3.83
N HIS A 142 -13.11 18.54 -4.05
CA HIS A 142 -11.66 18.46 -4.31
C HIS A 142 -10.87 18.30 -2.99
N PHE A 143 -11.03 17.14 -2.35
CA PHE A 143 -10.45 16.85 -1.02
C PHE A 143 -8.95 17.20 -0.90
N ASN A 144 -8.19 17.05 -1.99
CA ASN A 144 -6.75 17.31 -2.07
C ASN A 144 -6.35 18.79 -1.93
N ARG A 145 -7.32 19.70 -1.92
CA ARG A 145 -7.15 21.15 -1.74
C ARG A 145 -8.09 21.73 -0.67
N SER A 146 -8.85 20.90 0.03
CA SER A 146 -9.79 21.38 1.03
C SER A 146 -9.06 21.95 2.25
N PRO A 147 -9.44 23.15 2.73
CA PRO A 147 -8.93 23.71 3.98
C PRO A 147 -9.05 22.74 5.16
N GLY A 148 -8.08 22.79 6.07
CA GLY A 148 -8.05 21.95 7.27
C GLY A 148 -7.44 20.56 7.07
N ASN A 149 -7.33 20.08 5.82
CA ASN A 149 -6.62 18.85 5.52
C ASN A 149 -5.11 19.01 5.68
N LEU A 150 -4.44 17.90 6.01
CA LEU A 150 -3.02 17.89 6.37
C LEU A 150 -2.20 17.24 5.26
N TYR A 151 -0.96 17.67 5.10
CA TYR A 151 -0.05 17.08 4.12
C TYR A 151 1.40 17.14 4.59
N SER A 152 2.23 16.25 4.03
CA SER A 152 3.68 16.28 4.22
C SER A 152 4.38 17.08 3.15
N ASP A 153 5.62 17.46 3.43
CA ASP A 153 6.59 17.76 2.39
C ASP A 153 6.74 16.57 1.42
N VAL A 154 7.14 16.87 0.18
CA VAL A 154 7.41 15.87 -0.86
C VAL A 154 8.80 15.28 -0.64
N GLN A 155 8.89 13.95 -0.59
CA GLN A 155 10.16 13.23 -0.48
C GLN A 155 10.48 12.51 -1.79
N ARG A 156 11.71 12.66 -2.29
CA ARG A 156 12.20 11.84 -3.40
C ARG A 156 12.81 10.54 -2.86
N ILE A 157 12.24 9.40 -3.23
CA ILE A 157 12.58 8.08 -2.66
C ILE A 157 12.72 7.05 -3.78
N SER A 158 13.72 6.17 -3.67
CA SER A 158 13.82 4.98 -4.51
C SER A 158 13.01 3.86 -3.88
N LEU A 159 12.00 3.36 -4.59
CA LEU A 159 11.13 2.28 -4.12
C LEU A 159 11.43 1.01 -4.91
N ASP A 160 11.56 -0.10 -4.20
CA ASP A 160 11.63 -1.45 -4.75
C ASP A 160 10.84 -2.37 -3.82
N ALA A 161 9.69 -2.85 -4.29
CA ALA A 161 8.84 -3.70 -3.50
C ALA A 161 9.46 -5.07 -3.23
N GLU A 162 10.34 -5.58 -4.11
CA GLU A 162 11.02 -6.86 -3.88
C GLU A 162 12.06 -6.73 -2.76
N ALA A 163 12.71 -5.58 -2.64
CA ALA A 163 13.63 -5.28 -1.54
C ALA A 163 12.92 -5.01 -0.21
N GLY A 164 11.66 -4.58 -0.25
CA GLY A 164 10.90 -4.13 0.91
C GLY A 164 11.32 -2.74 1.39
N TYR A 165 10.42 -2.04 2.08
CA TYR A 165 10.69 -0.70 2.63
C TYR A 165 9.77 -0.34 3.79
N SER A 166 10.28 0.50 4.69
CA SER A 166 9.50 1.17 5.73
C SER A 166 9.85 2.65 5.71
N ILE A 167 8.89 3.47 5.28
CA ILE A 167 9.10 4.89 5.04
C ILE A 167 8.21 5.70 5.96
N ARG A 168 8.77 6.69 6.66
CA ARG A 168 8.02 7.59 7.53
C ARG A 168 7.78 8.93 6.85
N LEU A 169 6.51 9.34 6.78
CA LEU A 169 6.07 10.62 6.23
C LEU A 169 5.40 11.43 7.34
N VAL A 170 5.80 12.69 7.49
CA VAL A 170 5.28 13.57 8.54
C VAL A 170 4.35 14.59 7.91
N ALA A 171 3.06 14.52 8.23
CA ALA A 171 2.06 15.49 7.79
C ALA A 171 2.02 16.66 8.78
N ASP A 172 2.92 17.63 8.58
CA ASP A 172 3.16 18.80 9.42
C ASP A 172 2.63 20.11 8.85
N ASN A 173 2.02 20.08 7.65
CA ASN A 173 1.40 21.23 7.02
C ASN A 173 -0.13 21.11 7.03
N VAL A 174 -0.81 22.26 7.10
CA VAL A 174 -2.29 22.38 7.02
C VAL A 174 -2.64 23.23 5.80
N ILE A 175 -3.64 22.81 5.03
CA ILE A 175 -4.19 23.65 3.96
C ILE A 175 -4.94 24.84 4.60
N PRO A 176 -4.53 26.10 4.32
CA PRO A 176 -5.16 27.27 4.91
C PRO A 176 -6.58 27.49 4.34
N SER A 177 -7.42 28.15 5.15
CA SER A 177 -8.74 28.67 4.78
C SER A 177 -8.67 29.85 3.81
#